data_AF-A0A8T4Z2I2-F1
#
_entry.id   AF-A0A8T4Z2I2-F1
#
_cell.length_a   1.000
_cell.length_b   1.000
_cell.length_c   1.000
_cell.angle_alpha   90.00
_cell.angle_beta   90.00
_cell.angle_gamma   90.00
#
_symmetry.space_group_name_H-M   'P 1'
#
loop_
_entity.id
_entity.type
_entity.pdbx_description
1 polymer ?
#
loop_
_entity_poly.entity_id
_entity_poly.type
_entity_poly.pdbx_seq_one_letter_code
_entity_poly.pdbx_strand_id
1 'polypeptide(L)'
;AIEEPSVVAAASNAAKMARDKGGFTTSSTQPVMIGQIQILKVPDPHRARMSLLSAKDEILQKANEQDPILVSKGGGAKDIRCKVLNTIVGSMVILELLVDCRDAMGANAVNTMAEAVAPVVERISGGKVCLRIISNLATERLARARATFSKAALGGEEVVEGIINAYAFALADPYRCATHNKGIMNGITAVVLATGNDTRAVEAGAHSYAAIHGGYRPLTTWEKNHDGDLVGTIEVPMAVGLIGGATATHPVAKIAIKILGVKSASELAQVIAAVGLAQNLAALRALATEGIQRGHMTLHARNIALMAGATGEMIDKIADIMVKERRVRMDRAKELLEELKKAQ
;
A
#
# COMPACT_ATOMS: atom_id res chain seq x y z
N ALA A 1 2.06 12.89 2.39
CA ALA A 1 1.72 13.94 1.42
C ALA A 1 0.40 13.54 0.78
N ILE A 2 -0.66 14.30 1.01
CA ILE A 2 -2.01 13.99 0.51
C ILE A 2 -2.82 15.28 0.48
N GLU A 3 -3.69 15.42 -0.50
CA GLU A 3 -4.61 16.55 -0.68
C GLU A 3 -5.96 16.33 0.00
N GLU A 4 -6.35 15.07 0.22
CA GLU A 4 -7.64 14.72 0.79
C GLU A 4 -7.73 15.13 2.27
N PRO A 5 -8.74 15.95 2.64
CA PRO A 5 -8.97 16.35 4.03
C PRO A 5 -9.21 15.15 4.94
N SER A 6 -9.01 15.33 6.23
CA SER A 6 -9.24 14.33 7.30
C SER A 6 -8.36 13.07 7.28
N VAL A 7 -7.70 12.72 6.15
CA VAL A 7 -6.87 11.51 6.04
C VAL A 7 -5.82 11.44 7.14
N VAL A 8 -5.08 12.53 7.37
CA VAL A 8 -4.04 12.59 8.41
C VAL A 8 -4.62 12.51 9.83
N ALA A 9 -5.76 13.17 10.06
CA ALA A 9 -6.43 13.15 11.36
C ALA A 9 -6.97 11.75 11.70
N ALA A 10 -7.56 11.07 10.72
CA ALA A 10 -8.06 9.72 10.80
C ALA A 10 -6.95 8.73 11.18
N ALA A 11 -5.83 8.72 10.44
CA ALA A 11 -4.68 7.88 10.73
C ALA A 11 -4.14 8.12 12.15
N SER A 12 -4.03 9.40 12.54
CA SER A 12 -3.51 9.80 13.86
C SER A 12 -4.44 9.34 14.99
N ASN A 13 -5.76 9.44 14.81
CA ASN A 13 -6.75 9.01 15.79
C ASN A 13 -6.74 7.48 15.96
N ALA A 14 -6.71 6.73 14.85
CA ALA A 14 -6.59 5.28 14.88
C ALA A 14 -5.27 4.81 15.52
N ALA A 15 -4.15 5.45 15.19
CA ALA A 15 -2.87 5.15 15.82
C ALA A 15 -2.86 5.45 17.32
N LYS A 16 -3.55 6.52 17.77
CA LYS A 16 -3.74 6.80 19.19
C LYS A 16 -4.51 5.67 19.88
N MET A 17 -5.61 5.20 19.30
CA MET A 17 -6.40 4.08 19.87
C MET A 17 -5.60 2.78 19.92
N ALA A 18 -4.76 2.50 18.92
CA ALA A 18 -3.91 1.31 18.91
C ALA A 18 -2.95 1.25 20.12
N ARG A 19 -2.47 2.41 20.60
CA ARG A 19 -1.48 2.48 21.69
C ARG A 19 -1.97 1.89 22.99
N ASP A 20 -3.27 1.94 23.26
CA ASP A 20 -3.88 1.39 24.48
C ASP A 20 -3.66 -0.12 24.62
N LYS A 21 -3.41 -0.83 23.51
CA LYS A 21 -3.12 -2.27 23.46
C LYS A 21 -1.73 -2.56 22.90
N GLY A 22 -0.79 -1.61 23.04
CA GLY A 22 0.62 -1.81 22.67
C GLY A 22 0.98 -1.40 21.22
N GLY A 23 0.04 -0.84 20.46
CA GLY A 23 0.29 -0.37 19.09
C GLY A 23 0.19 -1.48 18.04
N PHE A 24 0.98 -1.37 16.98
CA PHE A 24 0.98 -2.30 15.85
C PHE A 24 2.12 -3.30 15.99
N THR A 25 1.83 -4.57 15.73
CA THR A 25 2.84 -5.61 15.51
C THR A 25 2.98 -5.86 14.03
N THR A 26 4.21 -5.83 13.51
CA THR A 26 4.47 -5.93 12.06
C THR A 26 5.47 -7.01 11.73
N SER A 27 5.42 -7.50 10.50
CA SER A 27 6.43 -8.38 9.92
C SER A 27 6.47 -8.20 8.40
N SER A 28 7.48 -8.74 7.74
CA SER A 28 7.57 -8.74 6.29
C SER A 28 8.30 -9.98 5.78
N THR A 29 8.09 -10.34 4.53
CA THR A 29 8.96 -11.30 3.84
C THR A 29 10.31 -10.66 3.52
N GLN A 30 11.21 -11.44 2.89
CA GLN A 30 12.41 -10.89 2.28
C GLN A 30 12.06 -9.91 1.14
N PRO A 31 12.93 -8.94 0.82
CA PRO A 31 12.65 -7.92 -0.20
C PRO A 31 12.87 -8.47 -1.63
N VAL A 32 12.16 -9.56 -1.96
CA VAL A 32 12.30 -10.28 -3.22
C VAL A 32 11.32 -9.74 -4.26
N MET A 33 11.86 -9.28 -5.39
CA MET A 33 11.07 -8.90 -6.56
C MET A 33 11.11 -9.99 -7.62
N ILE A 34 10.07 -10.03 -8.46
CA ILE A 34 9.93 -11.00 -9.55
C ILE A 34 10.27 -10.32 -10.87
N GLY A 35 11.26 -10.82 -11.61
CA GLY A 35 11.53 -10.44 -12.99
C GLY A 35 11.01 -11.48 -13.96
N GLN A 36 10.17 -11.11 -14.93
CA GLN A 36 9.62 -12.04 -15.91
C GLN A 36 10.33 -11.93 -17.26
N ILE A 37 10.73 -13.07 -17.80
CA ILE A 37 11.28 -13.25 -19.13
C ILE A 37 10.28 -14.09 -19.93
N GLN A 38 9.64 -13.45 -20.91
CA GLN A 38 8.67 -14.09 -21.81
C GLN A 38 9.40 -14.71 -22.99
N ILE A 39 9.18 -16.00 -23.21
CA ILE A 39 9.80 -16.77 -24.29
C ILE A 39 8.70 -17.29 -25.22
N LEU A 40 8.80 -16.92 -26.49
CA LEU A 40 7.87 -17.24 -27.56
C LEU A 40 8.46 -18.27 -28.53
N LYS A 41 7.61 -18.86 -29.38
CA LYS A 41 8.01 -19.78 -30.46
C LYS A 41 8.86 -20.95 -29.96
N VAL A 42 8.57 -21.45 -28.76
CA VAL A 42 9.27 -22.59 -28.16
C VAL A 42 8.67 -23.88 -28.72
N PRO A 43 9.43 -24.73 -29.45
CA PRO A 43 8.88 -25.93 -30.09
C PRO A 43 8.28 -26.93 -29.09
N ASP A 44 8.92 -27.09 -27.93
CA ASP A 44 8.45 -27.93 -26.82
C ASP A 44 8.53 -27.12 -25.51
N PRO A 45 7.44 -26.43 -25.12
CA PRO A 45 7.42 -25.56 -23.94
C PRO A 45 7.71 -26.29 -22.63
N HIS A 46 7.28 -27.55 -22.51
CA HIS A 46 7.44 -28.33 -21.27
C HIS A 46 8.87 -28.83 -21.12
N ARG A 47 9.49 -29.30 -22.22
CA ARG A 47 10.92 -29.63 -22.22
C ARG A 47 11.77 -28.39 -21.96
N ALA A 48 11.47 -27.26 -22.61
CA ALA A 48 12.19 -26.02 -22.39
C ALA A 48 12.10 -25.54 -20.94
N ARG A 49 10.92 -25.63 -20.31
CA ARG A 49 10.75 -25.37 -18.87
C ARG A 49 11.70 -26.22 -18.03
N MET A 50 11.77 -27.54 -18.29
CA MET A 50 12.67 -28.42 -17.53
C MET A 50 14.14 -28.08 -17.78
N SER A 51 14.54 -27.82 -19.04
CA SER A 51 15.90 -27.41 -19.38
C SER A 51 16.32 -26.11 -18.68
N LEU A 52 15.44 -25.11 -18.62
CA LEU A 52 15.71 -23.84 -17.93
C LEU A 52 15.85 -24.04 -16.41
N LEU A 53 15.01 -24.86 -15.81
CA LEU A 53 15.11 -25.17 -14.38
C LEU A 53 16.40 -25.95 -14.06
N SER A 54 16.82 -26.87 -14.93
CA SER A 54 18.10 -27.59 -14.78
C SER A 54 19.31 -26.68 -14.96
N ALA A 55 19.18 -25.59 -15.72
CA ALA A 55 20.23 -24.60 -15.94
C ALA A 55 20.16 -23.42 -14.95
N LYS A 56 19.49 -23.59 -13.80
CA LYS A 56 19.31 -22.56 -12.77
C LYS A 56 20.60 -21.85 -12.41
N ASP A 57 21.66 -22.58 -12.10
CA ASP A 57 22.90 -21.99 -11.60
C ASP A 57 23.59 -21.11 -12.65
N GLU A 58 23.59 -21.53 -13.92
CA GLU A 58 24.11 -20.73 -15.04
C GLU A 58 23.32 -19.41 -15.18
N ILE A 59 22.00 -19.50 -15.13
CA ILE A 59 21.11 -18.32 -15.26
C ILE A 59 21.31 -17.35 -14.09
N LEU A 60 21.37 -17.87 -12.86
CA LEU A 60 21.58 -17.06 -11.66
C LEU A 60 22.96 -16.41 -11.65
N GLN A 61 24.01 -17.14 -12.06
CA GLN A 61 25.34 -16.58 -12.21
C GLN A 61 25.32 -15.42 -13.20
N LYS A 62 24.70 -15.61 -14.38
CA LYS A 62 24.63 -14.56 -15.40
C LYS A 62 23.87 -13.32 -14.94
N ALA A 63 22.76 -13.51 -14.23
CA ALA A 63 22.01 -12.41 -13.63
C ALA A 63 22.84 -11.65 -12.59
N ASN A 64 23.53 -12.36 -11.70
CA ASN A 64 24.27 -11.76 -10.60
C ASN A 64 25.55 -11.02 -11.04
N GLU A 65 26.11 -11.34 -12.22
CA GLU A 65 27.20 -10.55 -12.83
C GLU A 65 26.81 -9.08 -13.09
N GLN A 66 25.51 -8.78 -13.22
CA GLN A 66 25.05 -7.44 -13.60
C GLN A 66 25.08 -6.42 -12.46
N ASP A 67 25.03 -6.88 -11.21
CA ASP A 67 25.08 -5.98 -10.06
C ASP A 67 25.95 -6.57 -8.93
N PRO A 68 27.30 -6.49 -9.08
CA PRO A 68 28.23 -6.98 -8.07
C PRO A 68 28.05 -6.27 -6.71
N ILE A 69 27.56 -5.02 -6.70
CA ILE A 69 27.33 -4.27 -5.46
C ILE A 69 26.15 -4.88 -4.71
N LEU A 70 25.01 -5.08 -5.36
CA LEU A 70 23.85 -5.72 -4.76
C LEU A 70 24.20 -7.12 -4.22
N VAL A 71 24.93 -7.92 -5.00
CA VAL A 71 25.42 -9.24 -4.59
C VAL A 71 26.35 -9.15 -3.38
N SER A 72 27.28 -8.19 -3.36
CA SER A 72 28.19 -7.98 -2.22
C SER A 72 27.47 -7.58 -0.92
N LYS A 73 26.29 -6.97 -1.03
CA LYS A 73 25.40 -6.67 0.10
C LYS A 73 24.46 -7.84 0.43
N GLY A 74 24.70 -9.00 -0.18
CA GLY A 74 23.94 -10.24 -0.01
C GLY A 74 22.58 -10.26 -0.72
N GLY A 75 22.30 -9.28 -1.58
CA GLY A 75 21.14 -9.30 -2.49
C GLY A 75 21.39 -10.15 -3.74
N GLY A 76 20.70 -9.81 -4.82
CA GLY A 76 20.86 -10.43 -6.15
C GLY A 76 19.82 -11.51 -6.44
N ALA A 77 19.90 -12.12 -7.62
CA ALA A 77 19.06 -13.24 -8.02
C ALA A 77 19.33 -14.46 -7.13
N LYS A 78 18.28 -14.93 -6.44
CA LYS A 78 18.32 -16.02 -5.46
C LYS A 78 17.75 -17.32 -6.00
N ASP A 79 16.76 -17.23 -6.88
CA ASP A 79 16.08 -18.39 -7.41
C ASP A 79 15.44 -18.10 -8.77
N ILE A 80 14.99 -19.15 -9.44
CA ILE A 80 14.17 -19.06 -10.65
C ILE A 80 12.90 -19.90 -10.51
N ARG A 81 11.83 -19.46 -11.16
CA ARG A 81 10.64 -20.29 -11.42
C ARG A 81 10.38 -20.32 -12.91
N CYS A 82 9.74 -21.37 -13.40
CA CYS A 82 9.37 -21.44 -14.81
C CYS A 82 8.00 -22.06 -14.98
N LYS A 83 7.14 -21.41 -15.77
CA LYS A 83 5.77 -21.84 -16.05
C LYS A 83 5.48 -21.77 -17.55
N VAL A 84 4.59 -22.66 -18.00
CA VAL A 84 4.03 -22.63 -19.35
C VAL A 84 2.63 -22.04 -19.26
N LEU A 85 2.35 -21.03 -20.06
CA LEU A 85 1.04 -20.40 -20.16
C LEU A 85 0.44 -20.69 -21.54
N ASN A 86 -0.83 -21.07 -21.57
CA ASN A 86 -1.60 -21.16 -22.81
C ASN A 86 -2.37 -19.86 -23.00
N THR A 87 -2.15 -19.22 -24.14
CA THR A 87 -2.72 -17.90 -24.44
C THR A 87 -3.47 -17.92 -25.77
N ILE A 88 -4.17 -16.83 -26.07
CA ILE A 88 -4.88 -16.65 -27.36
C ILE A 88 -3.95 -16.66 -28.58
N VAL A 89 -2.64 -16.49 -28.39
CA VAL A 89 -1.62 -16.53 -29.46
C VAL A 89 -0.68 -17.75 -29.33
N GLY A 90 -1.13 -18.79 -28.63
CA GLY A 90 -0.38 -20.02 -28.42
C GLY A 90 0.36 -20.08 -27.09
N SER A 91 1.13 -21.15 -26.90
CA SER A 91 1.85 -21.39 -25.65
C SER A 91 3.08 -20.49 -25.50
N MET A 92 3.31 -20.03 -24.28
CA MET A 92 4.47 -19.22 -23.90
C MET A 92 5.17 -19.87 -22.72
N VAL A 93 6.51 -19.79 -22.68
CA VAL A 93 7.29 -20.15 -21.49
C VAL A 93 7.65 -18.85 -20.78
N ILE A 94 7.33 -18.76 -19.49
CA ILE A 94 7.68 -17.62 -18.64
C ILE A 94 8.70 -18.09 -17.62
N LEU A 95 9.93 -17.59 -17.75
CA LEU A 95 10.95 -17.71 -16.72
C LEU A 95 10.82 -16.51 -15.77
N GLU A 96 10.85 -16.77 -14.47
CA GLU A 96 10.80 -15.76 -13.43
C GLU A 96 12.11 -15.79 -12.65
N LEU A 97 12.81 -14.66 -12.56
CA LEU A 97 13.90 -14.45 -11.61
C LEU A 97 13.34 -13.96 -10.28
N LEU A 98 13.76 -14.57 -9.17
CA LEU A 98 13.48 -14.09 -7.82
C LEU A 98 14.72 -13.33 -7.30
N VAL A 99 14.60 -12.01 -7.19
CA VAL A 99 15.75 -11.12 -6.93
C VAL A 99 15.58 -10.42 -5.58
N ASP A 100 16.48 -10.67 -4.65
CA ASP A 100 16.56 -9.89 -3.40
C ASP A 100 17.15 -8.52 -3.71
N CYS A 101 16.29 -7.49 -3.63
CA CYS A 101 16.63 -6.11 -3.96
C CYS A 101 17.11 -5.28 -2.76
N ARG A 102 17.24 -5.89 -1.56
CA ARG A 102 17.62 -5.20 -0.32
C ARG A 102 16.80 -3.92 -0.11
N ASP A 103 17.48 -2.79 0.06
CA ASP A 103 16.87 -1.50 0.33
C ASP A 103 16.43 -0.73 -0.93
N ALA A 104 16.55 -1.32 -2.12
CA ALA A 104 16.00 -0.76 -3.34
C ALA A 104 14.58 -1.27 -3.59
N MET A 105 13.78 -0.47 -4.31
CA MET A 105 12.49 -0.93 -4.84
C MET A 105 12.68 -2.08 -5.84
N GLY A 106 13.73 -2.02 -6.67
CA GLY A 106 14.21 -3.17 -7.45
C GLY A 106 13.93 -3.17 -8.95
N ALA A 107 13.09 -2.25 -9.47
CA ALA A 107 12.73 -2.22 -10.90
C ALA A 107 13.92 -2.28 -11.85
N ASN A 108 14.87 -1.35 -11.71
CA ASN A 108 16.04 -1.30 -12.62
C ASN A 108 16.93 -2.54 -12.48
N ALA A 109 17.26 -2.94 -11.24
CA ALA A 109 18.10 -4.11 -10.99
C ALA A 109 17.49 -5.38 -11.60
N VAL A 110 16.20 -5.62 -11.39
CA VAL A 110 15.49 -6.77 -11.94
C VAL A 110 15.44 -6.75 -13.46
N ASN A 111 15.15 -5.59 -14.06
CA ASN A 111 15.08 -5.45 -15.52
C ASN A 111 16.45 -5.71 -16.16
N THR A 112 17.51 -5.11 -15.63
CA THR A 112 18.88 -5.35 -16.12
C THR A 112 19.28 -6.82 -16.03
N MET A 113 18.96 -7.49 -14.91
CA MET A 113 19.19 -8.93 -14.77
C MET A 113 18.38 -9.75 -15.79
N ALA A 114 17.09 -9.43 -15.97
CA ALA A 114 16.22 -10.09 -16.93
C ALA A 114 16.70 -9.92 -18.38
N GLU A 115 17.20 -8.72 -18.73
CA GLU A 115 17.80 -8.44 -20.04
C GLU A 115 19.09 -9.24 -20.26
N ALA A 116 19.97 -9.30 -19.26
CA ALA A 116 21.25 -9.98 -19.38
C ALA A 116 21.13 -11.50 -19.52
N VAL A 117 20.13 -12.12 -18.91
CA VAL A 117 19.91 -13.58 -19.04
C VAL A 117 19.24 -13.97 -20.36
N ALA A 118 18.65 -13.03 -21.11
CA ALA A 118 17.87 -13.34 -22.30
C ALA A 118 18.62 -14.18 -23.35
N PRO A 119 19.89 -13.91 -23.71
CA PRO A 119 20.62 -14.74 -24.66
C PRO A 119 20.83 -16.18 -24.17
N VAL A 120 21.09 -16.35 -22.87
CA VAL A 120 21.24 -17.68 -22.23
C VAL A 120 19.91 -18.44 -22.29
N VAL A 121 18.81 -17.75 -22.00
CA VAL A 121 17.45 -18.30 -22.04
C VAL A 121 17.04 -18.70 -23.46
N GLU A 122 17.32 -17.90 -24.49
CA GLU A 122 17.05 -18.25 -25.89
C GLU A 122 17.83 -19.49 -26.31
N ARG A 123 19.12 -19.56 -25.99
CA ARG A 123 19.98 -20.73 -26.30
C ARG A 123 19.45 -22.02 -25.66
N ILE A 124 19.01 -21.98 -24.40
CA ILE A 124 18.54 -23.16 -23.66
C ILE A 124 17.15 -23.59 -24.15
N SER A 125 16.27 -22.63 -24.40
CA SER A 125 14.86 -22.90 -24.75
C SER A 125 14.64 -23.19 -26.23
N GLY A 126 15.54 -22.72 -27.11
CA GLY A 126 15.32 -22.71 -28.56
C GLY A 126 14.21 -21.76 -29.02
N GLY A 127 13.71 -20.91 -28.12
CA GLY A 127 12.68 -19.91 -28.40
C GLY A 127 13.25 -18.52 -28.61
N LYS A 128 12.34 -17.54 -28.73
CA LYS A 128 12.65 -16.12 -28.86
C LYS A 128 12.14 -15.34 -27.65
N VAL A 129 13.03 -14.64 -26.96
CA VAL A 129 12.65 -13.77 -25.84
C VAL A 129 11.98 -12.50 -26.36
N CYS A 130 10.93 -12.06 -25.67
CA CYS A 130 10.17 -10.86 -25.98
C CYS A 130 10.29 -9.84 -24.85
N LEU A 131 9.48 -10.01 -23.79
CA LEU A 131 9.48 -9.14 -22.61
C LEU A 131 10.52 -9.60 -21.57
N ARG A 132 11.18 -8.63 -20.94
CA ARG A 132 12.14 -8.77 -19.84
C ARG A 132 11.86 -7.67 -18.83
N ILE A 133 10.92 -7.92 -17.92
CA ILE A 133 10.32 -6.85 -17.14
C ILE A 133 9.93 -7.34 -15.75
N ILE A 134 10.11 -6.49 -14.75
CA ILE A 134 9.64 -6.71 -13.39
C ILE A 134 8.11 -6.90 -13.35
N SER A 135 7.63 -7.73 -12.42
CA SER A 135 6.22 -7.80 -12.05
C SER A 135 5.91 -6.93 -10.85
N ASN A 136 4.93 -6.04 -10.98
CA ASN A 136 4.43 -5.22 -9.87
C ASN A 136 3.51 -6.00 -8.90
N LEU A 137 3.04 -7.20 -9.29
CA LEU A 137 2.39 -8.13 -8.37
C LEU A 137 3.46 -8.82 -7.51
N ALA A 138 4.02 -8.07 -6.57
CA ALA A 138 5.18 -8.45 -5.77
C ALA A 138 4.81 -9.39 -4.60
N THR A 139 4.31 -10.58 -4.92
CA THR A 139 3.85 -11.59 -3.95
C THR A 139 4.95 -12.13 -3.04
N GLU A 140 6.22 -11.97 -3.42
CA GLU A 140 7.38 -12.37 -2.61
C GLU A 140 7.87 -11.24 -1.67
N ARG A 141 7.25 -10.05 -1.74
CA ARG A 141 7.62 -8.85 -0.97
C ARG A 141 6.40 -8.29 -0.24
N LEU A 142 5.91 -9.05 0.73
CA LEU A 142 4.71 -8.75 1.51
C LEU A 142 5.09 -8.05 2.82
N ALA A 143 4.33 -7.03 3.17
CA ALA A 143 4.33 -6.43 4.49
C ALA A 143 3.03 -6.77 5.22
N ARG A 144 3.14 -7.01 6.52
CA ARG A 144 2.05 -7.41 7.41
C ARG A 144 1.98 -6.49 8.61
N ALA A 145 0.77 -6.15 9.02
CA ALA A 145 0.53 -5.48 10.30
C ALA A 145 -0.70 -6.07 11.00
N ARG A 146 -0.66 -6.07 12.33
CA ARG A 146 -1.76 -6.45 13.21
C ARG A 146 -1.86 -5.46 14.36
N ALA A 147 -3.08 -5.14 14.78
CA ALA A 147 -3.33 -4.38 16.00
C ALA A 147 -4.61 -4.88 16.69
N THR A 148 -4.67 -4.70 18.00
CA THR A 148 -5.87 -4.92 18.81
C THR A 148 -6.37 -3.57 19.30
N PHE A 149 -7.67 -3.35 19.29
CA PHE A 149 -8.31 -2.11 19.71
C PHE A 149 -9.35 -2.43 20.76
N SER A 150 -9.24 -1.79 21.92
CA SER A 150 -10.21 -2.02 22.99
C SER A 150 -11.58 -1.52 22.57
N LYS A 151 -12.65 -2.26 22.91
CA LYS A 151 -14.02 -1.78 22.67
C LYS A 151 -14.29 -0.43 23.32
N ALA A 152 -13.70 -0.18 24.49
CA ALA A 152 -13.78 1.11 25.18
C ALA A 152 -13.18 2.25 24.35
N ALA A 153 -11.99 2.07 23.78
CA ALA A 153 -11.35 3.08 22.93
C ALA A 153 -12.13 3.32 21.63
N LEU A 154 -12.79 2.29 21.09
CA LEU A 154 -13.60 2.42 19.88
C LEU A 154 -14.94 3.12 20.12
N GLY A 155 -15.48 3.04 21.33
CA GLY A 155 -16.75 3.67 21.70
C GLY A 155 -17.86 2.68 22.09
N GLY A 156 -17.52 1.42 22.36
CA GLY A 156 -18.44 0.39 22.86
C GLY A 156 -18.55 -0.83 21.94
N GLU A 157 -19.27 -1.85 22.42
CA GLU A 157 -19.50 -3.12 21.70
C GLU A 157 -20.24 -2.89 20.38
N GLU A 158 -21.24 -2.00 20.35
CA GLU A 158 -22.00 -1.69 19.13
C GLU A 158 -21.11 -1.16 17.99
N VAL A 159 -20.05 -0.42 18.33
CA VAL A 159 -19.08 0.08 17.35
C VAL A 159 -18.23 -1.05 16.78
N VAL A 160 -17.83 -2.00 17.63
CA VAL A 160 -17.10 -3.20 17.20
C VAL A 160 -17.96 -4.00 16.22
N GLU A 161 -19.21 -4.30 16.58
CA GLU A 161 -20.15 -5.00 15.71
C GLU A 161 -20.41 -4.26 14.40
N GLY A 162 -20.57 -2.93 14.45
CA GLY A 162 -20.72 -2.10 13.26
C GLY A 162 -19.51 -2.20 12.32
N ILE A 163 -18.28 -2.24 12.87
CA ILE A 163 -17.06 -2.44 12.07
C ILE A 163 -17.02 -3.84 11.45
N ILE A 164 -17.37 -4.88 12.20
CA ILE A 164 -17.45 -6.26 11.69
C ILE A 164 -18.47 -6.36 10.56
N ASN A 165 -19.65 -5.75 10.71
CA ASN A 165 -20.68 -5.70 9.67
C ASN A 165 -20.20 -4.94 8.43
N ALA A 166 -19.52 -3.79 8.60
CA ALA A 166 -18.96 -3.04 7.48
C ALA A 166 -17.85 -3.78 6.74
N TYR A 167 -17.03 -4.56 7.46
CA TYR A 167 -16.04 -5.46 6.88
C TYR A 167 -16.71 -6.63 6.13
N ALA A 168 -17.72 -7.27 6.71
CA ALA A 168 -18.48 -8.34 6.07
C ALA A 168 -19.12 -7.86 4.75
N PHE A 169 -19.64 -6.64 4.71
CA PHE A 169 -20.14 -6.02 3.49
C PHE A 169 -19.02 -5.86 2.43
N ALA A 170 -17.84 -5.36 2.82
CA ALA A 170 -16.70 -5.25 1.92
C ALA A 170 -16.21 -6.62 1.40
N LEU A 171 -16.36 -7.68 2.19
CA LEU A 171 -16.01 -9.04 1.77
C LEU A 171 -17.02 -9.62 0.77
N ALA A 172 -18.29 -9.27 0.90
CA ALA A 172 -19.39 -9.80 0.10
C ALA A 172 -19.60 -9.06 -1.24
N ASP A 173 -19.24 -7.77 -1.31
CA ASP A 173 -19.54 -6.92 -2.47
C ASP A 173 -18.27 -6.22 -3.03
N PRO A 174 -17.87 -6.47 -4.30
CA PRO A 174 -16.73 -5.81 -4.91
C PRO A 174 -16.88 -4.27 -5.00
N TYR A 175 -18.10 -3.73 -5.08
CA TYR A 175 -18.32 -2.28 -5.09
C TYR A 175 -17.92 -1.66 -3.75
N ARG A 176 -18.32 -2.29 -2.63
CA ARG A 176 -17.88 -1.87 -1.31
C ARG A 176 -16.40 -2.14 -1.10
N CYS A 177 -15.91 -3.30 -1.53
CA CYS A 177 -14.51 -3.70 -1.44
C CYS A 177 -13.56 -2.67 -2.08
N ALA A 178 -13.91 -2.16 -3.27
CA ALA A 178 -13.13 -1.12 -3.93
C ALA A 178 -12.96 0.13 -3.03
N THR A 179 -14.05 0.56 -2.40
CA THR A 179 -14.04 1.74 -1.50
C THR A 179 -13.31 1.44 -0.19
N HIS A 180 -13.41 0.21 0.32
CA HIS A 180 -12.67 -0.26 1.49
C HIS A 180 -11.16 -0.21 1.25
N ASN A 181 -10.71 -0.77 0.13
CA ASN A 181 -9.30 -0.76 -0.25
C ASN A 181 -8.82 0.66 -0.59
N LYS A 182 -9.62 1.51 -1.24
CA LYS A 182 -9.30 2.94 -1.42
C LYS A 182 -9.00 3.63 -0.08
N GLY A 183 -9.79 3.35 0.95
CA GLY A 183 -9.56 3.87 2.31
C GLY A 183 -8.21 3.46 2.90
N ILE A 184 -7.77 2.22 2.66
CA ILE A 184 -6.42 1.75 3.02
C ILE A 184 -5.36 2.57 2.25
N MET A 185 -5.56 2.72 0.93
CA MET A 185 -4.60 3.36 0.05
C MET A 185 -4.44 4.86 0.33
N ASN A 186 -5.46 5.55 0.86
CA ASN A 186 -5.32 6.93 1.35
C ASN A 186 -4.13 7.10 2.32
N GLY A 187 -3.95 6.14 3.24
CA GLY A 187 -2.84 6.15 4.19
C GLY A 187 -1.53 5.70 3.54
N ILE A 188 -1.57 4.57 2.82
CA ILE A 188 -0.39 3.98 2.18
C ILE A 188 0.24 4.96 1.18
N THR A 189 -0.55 5.43 0.21
CA THR A 189 -0.10 6.30 -0.88
C THR A 189 0.44 7.62 -0.33
N ALA A 190 -0.12 8.13 0.77
CA ALA A 190 0.38 9.35 1.42
C ALA A 190 1.82 9.20 1.96
N VAL A 191 2.15 8.04 2.55
CA VAL A 191 3.50 7.75 3.07
C VAL A 191 4.46 7.41 1.93
N VAL A 192 4.02 6.60 0.97
CA VAL A 192 4.80 6.24 -0.23
C VAL A 192 5.24 7.52 -0.98
N LEU A 193 4.31 8.44 -1.21
CA LEU A 193 4.61 9.72 -1.86
C LEU A 193 5.57 10.58 -1.02
N ALA A 194 5.33 10.69 0.29
CA ALA A 194 6.17 11.50 1.18
C ALA A 194 7.62 11.00 1.26
N THR A 195 7.82 9.69 1.08
CA THR A 195 9.14 9.05 1.10
C THR A 195 9.79 8.95 -0.28
N GLY A 196 9.18 9.54 -1.31
CA GLY A 196 9.74 9.57 -2.68
C GLY A 196 9.71 8.21 -3.38
N ASN A 197 8.81 7.31 -2.97
CA ASN A 197 8.61 6.00 -3.58
C ASN A 197 7.54 6.05 -4.69
N ASP A 198 7.51 5.03 -5.55
CA ASP A 198 6.55 4.96 -6.65
C ASP A 198 5.16 4.52 -6.15
N THR A 199 4.21 5.46 -6.13
CA THR A 199 2.83 5.20 -5.72
C THR A 199 2.11 4.24 -6.66
N ARG A 200 2.37 4.28 -7.97
CA ARG A 200 1.67 3.45 -8.96
C ARG A 200 2.09 1.99 -8.82
N ALA A 201 3.36 1.73 -8.51
CA ALA A 201 3.84 0.37 -8.28
C ALA A 201 3.16 -0.27 -7.05
N VAL A 202 3.04 0.50 -5.95
CA VAL A 202 2.37 0.03 -4.73
C VAL A 202 0.86 -0.16 -4.94
N GLU A 203 0.18 0.78 -5.60
CA GLU A 203 -1.24 0.67 -5.94
C GLU A 203 -1.53 -0.54 -6.83
N ALA A 204 -0.75 -0.72 -7.90
CA ALA A 204 -0.89 -1.87 -8.81
C ALA A 204 -0.68 -3.20 -8.09
N GLY A 205 0.34 -3.29 -7.23
CA GLY A 205 0.59 -4.48 -6.43
C GLY A 205 -0.53 -4.78 -5.44
N ALA A 206 -0.96 -3.78 -4.68
CA ALA A 206 -2.03 -3.92 -3.68
C ALA A 206 -3.35 -4.36 -4.32
N HIS A 207 -3.83 -3.67 -5.35
CA HIS A 207 -5.11 -3.99 -5.97
C HIS A 207 -5.08 -5.27 -6.80
N SER A 208 -3.93 -5.63 -7.39
CA SER A 208 -3.80 -6.93 -8.07
C SER A 208 -3.76 -8.08 -7.07
N TYR A 209 -3.14 -7.88 -5.91
CA TYR A 209 -3.11 -8.87 -4.81
C TYR A 209 -4.50 -9.09 -4.21
N ALA A 210 -5.30 -8.02 -4.07
CA ALA A 210 -6.70 -8.12 -3.69
C ALA A 210 -7.53 -9.02 -4.63
N ALA A 211 -7.09 -9.23 -5.88
CA ALA A 211 -7.78 -10.04 -6.89
C ALA A 211 -7.13 -11.41 -7.16
N ILE A 212 -6.02 -11.75 -6.49
CA ILE A 212 -5.13 -12.84 -6.91
C ILE A 212 -5.75 -14.24 -6.82
N HIS A 213 -6.74 -14.44 -5.95
CA HIS A 213 -7.40 -15.73 -5.70
C HIS A 213 -8.77 -15.87 -6.37
N GLY A 214 -9.07 -15.02 -7.36
CA GLY A 214 -10.38 -14.99 -8.02
C GLY A 214 -11.38 -14.13 -7.25
N GLY A 215 -11.82 -13.04 -7.89
CA GLY A 215 -12.66 -12.02 -7.28
C GLY A 215 -11.85 -11.00 -6.46
N TYR A 216 -12.38 -9.78 -6.34
CA TYR A 216 -11.71 -8.65 -5.70
C TYR A 216 -12.08 -8.55 -4.21
N ARG A 217 -11.11 -8.73 -3.31
CA ARG A 217 -11.31 -8.90 -1.85
C ARG A 217 -10.63 -7.82 -0.99
N PRO A 218 -11.09 -7.59 0.25
CA PRO A 218 -10.45 -6.65 1.16
C PRO A 218 -8.99 -7.04 1.44
N LEU A 219 -8.09 -6.05 1.48
CA LEU A 219 -6.69 -6.24 1.89
C LEU A 219 -6.51 -6.43 3.40
N THR A 220 -7.56 -6.15 4.18
CA THR A 220 -7.57 -6.31 5.64
C THR A 220 -8.55 -7.39 6.07
N THR A 221 -8.32 -7.96 7.25
CA THR A 221 -9.32 -8.74 7.99
C THR A 221 -9.65 -8.05 9.31
N TRP A 222 -10.90 -8.17 9.73
CA TRP A 222 -11.39 -7.64 11.00
C TRP A 222 -12.16 -8.73 11.73
N GLU A 223 -11.78 -8.97 12.98
CA GLU A 223 -12.31 -10.04 13.81
C GLU A 223 -12.52 -9.53 15.24
N LYS A 224 -13.41 -10.19 15.98
CA LYS A 224 -13.58 -9.95 17.42
C LYS A 224 -12.86 -11.05 18.20
N ASN A 225 -12.05 -10.66 19.18
CA ASN A 225 -11.41 -11.62 20.07
C ASN A 225 -12.33 -12.05 21.23
N HIS A 226 -11.84 -12.94 22.10
CA HIS A 226 -12.59 -13.46 23.25
C HIS A 226 -13.00 -12.40 24.29
N ASP A 227 -12.27 -11.27 24.37
CA ASP A 227 -12.57 -10.16 25.28
C ASP A 227 -13.63 -9.18 24.74
N GLY A 228 -14.06 -9.40 23.49
CA GLY A 228 -14.91 -8.48 22.73
C GLY A 228 -14.14 -7.30 22.12
N ASP A 229 -12.80 -7.34 22.12
CA ASP A 229 -11.96 -6.34 21.48
C ASP A 229 -11.81 -6.63 19.98
N LEU A 230 -11.61 -5.57 19.19
CA LEU A 230 -11.47 -5.66 17.75
C LEU A 230 -10.01 -5.94 17.37
N VAL A 231 -9.79 -6.94 16.52
CA VAL A 231 -8.48 -7.30 15.98
C VAL A 231 -8.48 -7.05 14.48
N GLY A 232 -7.55 -6.23 14.01
CA GLY A 232 -7.35 -5.95 12.59
C GLY A 232 -6.04 -6.54 12.09
N THR A 233 -6.04 -7.09 10.87
CA THR A 233 -4.81 -7.48 10.16
C THR A 233 -4.78 -6.94 8.73
N ILE A 234 -3.59 -6.77 8.17
CA ILE A 234 -3.36 -6.43 6.76
C ILE A 234 -2.17 -7.25 6.24
N GLU A 235 -2.27 -7.72 5.00
CA GLU A 235 -1.16 -8.26 4.23
C GLU A 235 -1.19 -7.65 2.82
N VAL A 236 -0.11 -7.01 2.40
CA VAL A 236 -0.08 -6.26 1.14
C VAL A 236 1.32 -6.28 0.50
N PRO A 237 1.45 -6.43 -0.84
CA PRO A 237 2.71 -6.23 -1.53
C PRO A 237 3.23 -4.81 -1.31
N MET A 238 4.50 -4.68 -0.95
CA MET A 238 5.08 -3.39 -0.57
C MET A 238 6.49 -3.22 -1.15
N ALA A 239 6.54 -2.96 -2.46
CA ALA A 239 7.76 -2.71 -3.21
C ALA A 239 8.23 -1.26 -3.04
N VAL A 240 8.80 -0.95 -1.88
CA VAL A 240 9.40 0.36 -1.54
C VAL A 240 10.91 0.24 -1.36
N GLY A 241 11.61 1.37 -1.41
CA GLY A 241 13.05 1.46 -1.18
C GLY A 241 13.44 2.64 -0.29
N LEU A 242 14.64 2.54 0.27
CA LEU A 242 15.37 3.66 0.90
C LEU A 242 16.43 4.23 -0.06
N ILE A 243 16.90 3.42 -1.02
CA ILE A 243 17.89 3.83 -2.03
C ILE A 243 17.32 3.75 -3.44
N GLY A 244 17.88 4.58 -4.33
CA GLY A 244 17.50 4.67 -5.74
C GLY A 244 16.33 5.63 -6.01
N GLY A 245 16.23 6.09 -7.26
CA GLY A 245 15.15 7.00 -7.68
C GLY A 245 15.06 8.29 -6.86
N ALA A 246 13.83 8.71 -6.54
CA ALA A 246 13.56 9.95 -5.82
C ALA A 246 13.83 9.85 -4.31
N THR A 247 13.85 8.64 -3.72
CA THR A 247 14.08 8.45 -2.27
C THR A 247 15.45 8.98 -1.84
N ALA A 248 16.47 8.81 -2.69
CA ALA A 248 17.85 9.21 -2.45
C ALA A 248 18.21 10.60 -3.02
N THR A 249 17.31 11.26 -3.75
CA THR A 249 17.61 12.52 -4.44
C THR A 249 16.72 13.67 -3.97
N HIS A 250 15.44 13.43 -3.65
CA HIS A 250 14.51 14.47 -3.24
C HIS A 250 14.75 14.90 -1.78
N PRO A 251 15.03 16.18 -1.48
CA PRO A 251 15.39 16.64 -0.12
C PRO A 251 14.31 16.33 0.93
N VAL A 252 13.03 16.56 0.60
CA VAL A 252 11.91 16.27 1.53
C VAL A 252 11.76 14.78 1.81
N ALA A 253 12.00 13.91 0.82
CA ALA A 253 11.91 12.46 1.01
C ALA A 253 12.98 11.97 1.99
N LYS A 254 14.22 12.49 1.87
CA LYS A 254 15.30 12.21 2.83
C LYS A 254 14.93 12.62 4.25
N ILE A 255 14.34 13.81 4.41
CA ILE A 255 13.88 14.30 5.70
C ILE A 255 12.78 13.39 6.25
N ALA A 256 11.81 12.98 5.44
CA ALA A 256 10.74 12.08 5.84
C ALA A 256 11.28 10.72 6.33
N ILE A 257 12.22 10.12 5.60
CA ILE A 257 12.90 8.88 6.03
C ILE A 257 13.68 9.09 7.33
N LYS A 258 14.39 10.22 7.48
CA LYS A 258 15.11 10.56 8.71
C LYS A 258 14.18 10.71 9.91
N ILE A 259 13.01 11.33 9.73
CA ILE A 259 11.97 11.46 10.77
C ILE A 259 11.42 10.09 11.17
N LEU A 260 11.15 9.21 10.19
CA LEU A 260 10.68 7.84 10.44
C LEU A 260 11.73 7.00 11.17
N GLY A 261 13.03 7.25 10.94
CA GLY A 261 14.12 6.57 11.64
C GLY A 261 14.37 5.13 11.19
N VAL A 262 13.64 4.65 10.18
CA VAL A 262 13.75 3.29 9.60
C VAL A 262 15.15 3.01 9.06
N LYS A 263 15.60 1.77 9.20
CA LYS A 263 16.94 1.29 8.82
C LYS A 263 16.94 0.40 7.59
N SER A 264 15.79 -0.13 7.21
CA SER A 264 15.64 -0.96 6.01
C SER A 264 14.34 -0.64 5.24
N ALA A 265 14.31 -0.99 3.96
CA ALA A 265 13.10 -0.91 3.16
C ALA A 265 11.98 -1.82 3.72
N SER A 266 12.34 -2.93 4.36
CA SER A 266 11.39 -3.81 5.05
C SER A 266 10.74 -3.13 6.26
N GLU A 267 11.49 -2.37 7.05
CA GLU A 267 10.93 -1.57 8.14
C GLU A 267 10.00 -0.47 7.62
N LEU A 268 10.39 0.22 6.54
CA LEU A 268 9.51 1.19 5.90
C LEU A 268 8.21 0.53 5.42
N ALA A 269 8.31 -0.64 4.79
CA ALA A 269 7.16 -1.39 4.31
C ALA A 269 6.19 -1.78 5.45
N GLN A 270 6.74 -2.20 6.59
CA GLN A 270 5.97 -2.53 7.80
C GLN A 270 5.25 -1.30 8.36
N VAL A 271 5.91 -0.15 8.44
CA VAL A 271 5.28 1.12 8.86
C VAL A 271 4.14 1.49 7.92
N ILE A 272 4.34 1.39 6.61
CA ILE A 272 3.32 1.70 5.61
C ILE A 272 2.10 0.78 5.76
N ALA A 273 2.31 -0.53 5.95
CA ALA A 273 1.22 -1.47 6.19
C ALA A 273 0.43 -1.13 7.46
N ALA A 274 1.11 -0.78 8.56
CA ALA A 274 0.46 -0.34 9.78
C ALA A 274 -0.38 0.94 9.58
N VAL A 275 0.13 1.92 8.80
CA VAL A 275 -0.63 3.12 8.44
C VAL A 275 -1.86 2.78 7.61
N GLY A 276 -1.75 1.85 6.65
CA GLY A 276 -2.89 1.36 5.87
C GLY A 276 -3.98 0.73 6.75
N LEU A 277 -3.59 -0.12 7.72
CA LEU A 277 -4.52 -0.72 8.68
C LEU A 277 -5.18 0.33 9.58
N ALA A 278 -4.41 1.29 10.09
CA ALA A 278 -4.93 2.40 10.90
C ALA A 278 -5.95 3.23 10.11
N GLN A 279 -5.66 3.52 8.84
CA GLN A 279 -6.55 4.30 8.00
C GLN A 279 -7.85 3.56 7.69
N ASN A 280 -7.77 2.25 7.49
CA ASN A 280 -8.94 1.42 7.30
C ASN A 280 -9.83 1.40 8.55
N LEU A 281 -9.25 1.24 9.74
CA LEU A 281 -10.00 1.31 10.99
C LEU A 281 -10.76 2.63 11.10
N ALA A 282 -10.08 3.75 10.88
CA ALA A 282 -10.70 5.07 11.02
C ALA A 282 -11.89 5.23 10.06
N ALA A 283 -11.77 4.75 8.83
CA ALA A 283 -12.85 4.77 7.85
C ALA A 283 -14.03 3.87 8.25
N LEU A 284 -13.77 2.63 8.69
CA LEU A 284 -14.81 1.70 9.13
C LEU A 284 -15.53 2.21 10.38
N ARG A 285 -14.77 2.70 11.36
CA ARG A 285 -15.30 3.26 12.60
C ARG A 285 -16.20 4.46 12.31
N ALA A 286 -15.76 5.39 11.46
CA ALA A 286 -16.59 6.52 11.07
C ALA A 286 -17.91 6.03 10.44
N LEU A 287 -17.86 5.07 9.51
CA LEU A 287 -19.08 4.51 8.90
C LEU A 287 -20.00 3.78 9.89
N ALA A 288 -19.43 3.14 10.91
CA ALA A 288 -20.16 2.36 11.91
C ALA A 288 -20.80 3.21 13.02
N THR A 289 -20.21 4.34 13.41
CA THR A 289 -20.70 5.15 14.55
C THR A 289 -21.59 6.32 14.13
N GLU A 290 -21.19 7.07 13.10
CA GLU A 290 -21.91 8.24 12.61
C GLU A 290 -21.52 8.44 11.15
N GLY A 291 -22.46 8.28 10.20
CA GLY A 291 -22.15 8.40 8.77
C GLY A 291 -21.17 9.53 8.46
N ILE A 292 -20.11 9.22 7.70
CA ILE A 292 -18.90 10.03 7.41
C ILE A 292 -19.17 11.54 7.26
N GLN A 293 -20.33 11.88 6.73
CA GLN A 293 -20.82 13.24 6.57
C GLN A 293 -20.66 14.10 7.84
N ARG A 294 -20.97 13.65 9.06
CA ARG A 294 -20.89 14.56 10.24
C ARG A 294 -19.46 15.06 10.51
N GLY A 295 -18.49 14.16 10.63
CA GLY A 295 -17.09 14.53 10.89
C GLY A 295 -16.42 15.25 9.72
N HIS A 296 -16.71 14.84 8.49
CA HIS A 296 -16.22 15.52 7.28
C HIS A 296 -16.82 16.92 7.16
N MET A 297 -18.09 17.10 7.54
CA MET A 297 -18.76 18.39 7.52
C MET A 297 -18.18 19.37 8.53
N THR A 298 -17.72 18.93 9.70
CA THR A 298 -17.01 19.82 10.64
C THR A 298 -15.69 20.31 10.07
N LEU A 299 -14.89 19.43 9.45
CA LEU A 299 -13.62 19.85 8.83
C LEU A 299 -13.85 20.73 7.59
N HIS A 300 -14.85 20.38 6.79
CA HIS A 300 -15.27 21.17 5.63
C HIS A 300 -15.80 22.55 6.04
N ALA A 301 -16.56 22.62 7.13
CA ALA A 301 -17.03 23.88 7.70
C ALA A 301 -15.86 24.76 8.16
N ARG A 302 -14.83 24.19 8.81
CA ARG A 302 -13.61 24.94 9.16
C ARG A 302 -12.88 25.48 7.93
N ASN A 303 -12.78 24.69 6.85
CA ASN A 303 -12.18 25.15 5.59
C ASN A 303 -12.98 26.30 4.96
N ILE A 304 -14.32 26.21 4.98
CA ILE A 304 -15.17 27.29 4.48
C ILE A 304 -15.04 28.54 5.37
N ALA A 305 -14.97 28.40 6.69
CA ALA A 305 -14.73 29.52 7.59
C ALA A 305 -13.38 30.21 7.33
N LEU A 306 -12.31 29.43 7.11
CA LEU A 306 -11.00 29.93 6.71
C LEU A 306 -11.05 30.69 5.38
N MET A 307 -11.71 30.12 4.36
CA MET A 307 -11.88 30.76 3.06
C MET A 307 -12.73 32.05 3.12
N ALA A 308 -13.66 32.13 4.07
CA ALA A 308 -14.43 33.34 4.35
C ALA A 308 -13.62 34.43 5.06
N GLY A 309 -12.40 34.11 5.51
CA GLY A 309 -11.49 35.06 6.18
C GLY A 309 -11.51 34.99 7.71
N ALA A 310 -12.07 33.94 8.30
CA ALA A 310 -12.03 33.74 9.75
C ALA A 310 -10.60 33.41 10.22
N THR A 311 -10.20 33.95 11.36
CA THR A 311 -8.88 33.72 11.97
C THR A 311 -9.01 33.35 13.46
N GLY A 312 -8.02 32.61 13.97
CA GLY A 312 -7.98 32.21 15.39
C GLY A 312 -9.22 31.44 15.83
N GLU A 313 -9.76 31.80 17.00
CA GLU A 313 -10.93 31.14 17.60
C GLU A 313 -12.23 31.30 16.78
N MET A 314 -12.29 32.26 15.86
CA MET A 314 -13.49 32.48 15.03
C MET A 314 -13.73 31.32 14.07
N ILE A 315 -12.68 30.61 13.64
CA ILE A 315 -12.78 29.49 12.71
C ILE A 315 -13.66 28.39 13.32
N ASP A 316 -13.43 28.06 14.58
CA ASP A 316 -14.11 26.96 15.27
C ASP A 316 -15.54 27.36 15.63
N LYS A 317 -15.74 28.61 16.09
CA LYS A 317 -17.08 29.14 16.35
C LYS A 317 -17.96 29.16 15.10
N ILE A 318 -17.45 29.67 13.98
CA ILE A 318 -18.20 29.75 12.72
C ILE A 318 -18.48 28.34 12.18
N ALA A 319 -17.49 27.45 12.23
CA ALA A 319 -17.67 26.07 11.81
C ALA A 319 -18.75 25.34 12.62
N ASP A 320 -18.73 25.48 13.95
CA ASP A 320 -19.72 24.87 14.84
C ASP A 320 -21.14 25.38 14.58
N ILE A 321 -21.30 26.70 14.38
CA ILE A 321 -22.60 27.29 14.05
C ILE A 321 -23.09 26.77 12.70
N MET A 322 -22.26 26.77 11.66
CA MET A 322 -22.64 26.27 10.34
C MET A 322 -23.03 24.78 10.36
N VAL A 323 -22.33 23.96 11.14
CA VAL A 323 -22.64 22.53 11.30
C VAL A 323 -23.96 22.34 12.04
N LYS A 324 -24.20 23.09 13.13
CA LYS A 324 -25.47 23.06 13.88
C LYS A 324 -26.64 23.49 13.01
N GLU A 325 -26.48 24.52 12.21
CA GLU A 325 -27.49 25.02 11.28
C GLU A 325 -27.68 24.11 10.04
N ARG A 326 -26.78 23.15 9.80
CA ARG A 326 -26.68 22.39 8.55
C ARG A 326 -26.53 23.29 7.30
N ARG A 327 -25.96 24.50 7.46
CA ARG A 327 -25.75 25.51 6.40
C ARG A 327 -24.26 25.78 6.19
N VAL A 328 -23.54 24.75 5.77
CA VAL A 328 -22.09 24.83 5.49
C VAL A 328 -21.88 25.39 4.07
N ARG A 329 -21.90 26.72 3.95
CA ARG A 329 -21.75 27.46 2.68
C ARG A 329 -20.97 28.77 2.89
N MET A 330 -20.37 29.28 1.81
CA MET A 330 -19.50 30.45 1.84
C MET A 330 -20.23 31.75 2.22
N ASP A 331 -21.45 31.91 1.75
CA ASP A 331 -22.33 33.05 2.10
C ASP A 331 -22.60 33.10 3.60
N ARG A 332 -23.04 31.97 4.19
CA ARG A 332 -23.31 31.90 5.63
C ARG A 332 -22.07 32.10 6.48
N ALA A 333 -20.92 31.59 6.03
CA ALA A 333 -19.65 31.82 6.73
C ALA A 333 -19.26 33.30 6.78
N LYS A 334 -19.51 34.06 5.71
CA LYS A 334 -19.28 35.52 5.68
C LYS A 334 -20.26 36.27 6.56
N GLU A 335 -21.54 35.89 6.56
CA GLU A 335 -22.54 36.47 7.47
C GLU A 335 -22.13 36.29 8.93
N LEU A 336 -21.79 35.06 9.33
CA LEU A 336 -21.37 34.74 10.70
C LEU A 336 -20.07 35.45 11.09
N LEU A 337 -19.14 35.63 10.15
CA LEU A 337 -17.91 36.38 10.40
C LEU A 337 -18.20 37.86 10.68
N GLU A 338 -19.12 38.48 9.93
CA GLU A 338 -19.54 39.87 10.15
C GLU A 338 -20.36 40.03 11.44
N GLU A 339 -21.26 39.09 11.75
CA GLU A 339 -22.02 39.05 13.00
C GLU A 339 -21.09 38.97 14.21
N LEU A 340 -20.10 38.08 14.18
CA LEU A 340 -19.14 37.88 15.29
C LEU A 340 -18.15 39.04 15.43
N LYS A 341 -17.75 39.71 14.33
CA LYS A 341 -16.92 40.91 14.37
C LYS A 341 -17.63 42.12 14.97
N LYS A 342 -18.94 42.25 14.75
CA LYS A 342 -19.76 43.33 15.34
C LYS A 342 -20.09 43.11 16.81
N ALA A 343 -19.98 41.87 17.29
CA ALA A 343 -20.22 41.49 18.68
C ALA A 343 -18.95 41.55 19.55
N GLN A 344 -17.78 41.88 18.97
CA GLN A 344 -16.54 42.26 19.66
C GLN A 344 -16.44 43.77 19.78
#